data_AF-A0A7S3B8U4-F1
#
_entry.id   AF-A0A7S3B8U4-F1
#
_cell.length_a   1.000
_cell.length_b   1.000
_cell.length_c   1.000
_cell.angle_alpha   90.00
_cell.angle_beta   90.00
_cell.angle_gamma   90.00
#
_symmetry.space_group_name_H-M   'P 1'
#
loop_
_entity.id
_entity.type
_entity.pdbx_description
1 polymer ?
#
loop_
_entity_poly.entity_id
_entity_poly.type
_entity_poly.pdbx_seq_one_letter_code
_entity_poly.pdbx_strand_id
1 'polypeptide(L)'
;MASQRAPSTLSDGELASELARLRVSGEESSAKAANVCWELGTRLLKAGKAQEAVGHLEAYSECVEAIARSGKIVTAKIAGYRCQAATQLARALLKCGNKEFEAERAAERAVEAAHAAGQTPFQVGNLLELRAQILREKSPAKAAALLKEAAAGVLQNAG
;
A
#
# COMPACT_ATOMS: atom_id res chain seq x y z
N MET A 1 14.39 -31.20 -2.27
CA MET A 1 14.48 -29.81 -1.77
C MET A 1 14.11 -28.87 -2.90
N ALA A 2 12.90 -28.32 -2.91
CA ALA A 2 12.50 -27.34 -3.93
C ALA A 2 13.19 -26.01 -3.62
N SER A 3 14.11 -25.57 -4.49
CA SER A 3 14.63 -24.20 -4.46
C SER A 3 13.46 -23.24 -4.63
N GLN A 4 13.02 -22.61 -3.54
CA GLN A 4 11.93 -21.62 -3.59
C GLN A 4 12.50 -20.34 -4.18
N ARG A 5 12.35 -20.20 -5.51
CA ARG A 5 12.64 -18.95 -6.22
C ARG A 5 11.88 -17.81 -5.56
N ALA A 6 12.56 -16.69 -5.34
CA ALA A 6 11.92 -15.50 -4.79
C ALA A 6 10.80 -15.01 -5.73
N PRO A 7 9.64 -14.54 -5.21
CA PRO A 7 8.52 -14.07 -6.03
C PRO A 7 8.92 -13.02 -7.07
N SER A 8 9.87 -12.14 -6.74
CA SER A 8 10.42 -11.12 -7.64
C SER A 8 11.08 -11.68 -8.90
N THR A 9 11.48 -12.96 -8.91
CA THR A 9 12.12 -13.63 -10.06
C THR A 9 11.15 -14.43 -10.93
N LEU A 10 9.88 -14.51 -10.52
CA LEU A 10 8.83 -15.21 -11.25
C LEU A 10 8.20 -14.30 -12.31
N SER A 11 7.74 -14.87 -13.41
CA SER A 11 6.87 -14.21 -14.38
C SER A 11 5.46 -14.00 -13.80
N ASP A 12 4.65 -13.14 -14.43
CA ASP A 12 3.31 -12.83 -13.95
C ASP A 12 2.38 -14.07 -13.93
N GLY A 13 2.53 -14.98 -14.90
CA GLY A 13 1.79 -16.24 -14.94
C GLY A 13 2.22 -17.24 -13.86
N GLU A 14 3.52 -17.28 -13.53
CA GLU A 14 4.04 -18.06 -12.41
C GLU A 14 3.54 -17.51 -11.07
N LEU A 15 3.53 -16.18 -10.90
CA LEU A 15 2.98 -15.53 -9.71
C LEU A 15 1.49 -15.82 -9.52
N ALA A 16 0.69 -15.74 -10.58
CA ALA A 16 -0.74 -16.06 -10.51
C ALA A 16 -0.99 -17.53 -10.12
N SER A 17 -0.19 -18.45 -10.67
CA SER A 17 -0.25 -19.87 -10.34
C SER A 17 0.15 -20.15 -8.89
N GLU A 18 1.18 -19.46 -8.39
CA GLU A 18 1.62 -19.56 -7.00
C GLU A 18 0.57 -19.01 -6.04
N LEU A 19 -0.06 -17.88 -6.37
CA LEU A 19 -1.17 -17.33 -5.56
C LEU A 19 -2.34 -18.30 -5.47
N ALA A 20 -2.70 -18.96 -6.58
CA ALA A 20 -3.77 -19.96 -6.60
C ALA A 20 -3.47 -21.15 -5.68
N ARG A 21 -2.22 -21.64 -5.67
CA ARG A 21 -1.78 -22.72 -4.76
C ARG A 21 -1.84 -22.29 -3.30
N LEU A 22 -1.33 -21.09 -3.03
CA LEU A 22 -1.25 -20.52 -1.69
C LEU A 22 -2.64 -20.32 -1.06
N ARG A 23 -3.66 -19.93 -1.85
CA ARG A 23 -5.04 -19.81 -1.34
C ARG A 23 -5.62 -21.11 -0.78
N VAL A 24 -5.07 -22.26 -1.14
CA VAL A 24 -5.53 -23.59 -0.71
C VAL A 24 -4.81 -24.07 0.56
N SER A 25 -3.66 -23.49 0.93
CA SER A 25 -2.71 -24.12 1.89
C SER A 25 -2.69 -23.55 3.32
N GLY A 26 -3.60 -22.65 3.75
CA GLY A 26 -3.70 -22.18 5.15
C GLY A 26 -2.57 -21.24 5.63
N GLU A 27 -2.55 -20.82 6.90
CA GLU A 27 -1.86 -19.62 7.45
C GLU A 27 -0.38 -19.34 7.09
N GLU A 28 0.50 -20.34 6.93
CA GLU A 28 1.89 -20.11 6.45
C GLU A 28 1.90 -19.53 5.01
N SER A 29 0.81 -19.73 4.30
CA SER A 29 0.52 -19.11 3.03
C SER A 29 0.42 -17.58 3.13
N SER A 30 -0.04 -17.02 4.24
CA SER A 30 -0.39 -15.58 4.31
C SER A 30 0.77 -14.65 4.02
N ALA A 31 1.99 -14.97 4.48
CA ALA A 31 3.19 -14.16 4.20
C ALA A 31 3.70 -14.32 2.76
N LYS A 32 3.65 -15.54 2.21
CA LYS A 32 4.02 -15.78 0.80
C LYS A 32 2.98 -15.18 -0.14
N ALA A 33 1.71 -15.31 0.18
CA ALA A 33 0.59 -14.74 -0.54
C ALA A 33 0.66 -13.22 -0.51
N ALA A 34 1.01 -12.61 0.63
CA ALA A 34 1.28 -11.17 0.71
C ALA A 34 2.35 -10.74 -0.30
N ASN A 35 3.51 -11.42 -0.32
CA ASN A 35 4.58 -11.10 -1.27
C ASN A 35 4.14 -11.24 -2.73
N VAL A 36 3.43 -12.31 -3.07
CA VAL A 36 2.93 -12.54 -4.43
C VAL A 36 1.92 -11.47 -4.84
N CYS A 37 0.96 -11.14 -3.97
CA CYS A 37 -0.02 -10.07 -4.19
C CYS A 37 0.65 -8.70 -4.36
N TRP A 38 1.66 -8.40 -3.56
CA TRP A 38 2.45 -7.18 -3.68
C TRP A 38 3.17 -7.08 -5.03
N GLU A 39 3.88 -8.14 -5.43
CA GLU A 39 4.61 -8.17 -6.70
C GLU A 39 3.68 -8.02 -7.90
N LEU A 40 2.58 -8.78 -7.94
CA LEU A 40 1.59 -8.66 -9.01
C LEU A 40 0.96 -7.26 -9.05
N GLY A 41 0.48 -6.76 -7.91
CA GLY A 41 -0.16 -5.46 -7.82
C GLY A 41 0.76 -4.33 -8.28
N THR A 42 2.01 -4.33 -7.84
CA THR A 42 2.99 -3.29 -8.24
C THR A 42 3.41 -3.40 -9.71
N ARG A 43 3.57 -4.60 -10.26
CA ARG A 43 3.86 -4.80 -11.69
C ARG A 43 2.72 -4.34 -12.59
N LEU A 44 1.49 -4.72 -12.26
CA LEU A 44 0.29 -4.27 -12.97
C LEU A 44 0.16 -2.75 -12.92
N LEU A 45 0.43 -2.14 -11.76
CA LEU A 45 0.39 -0.68 -11.61
C LEU A 45 1.46 0.02 -12.47
N LYS A 46 2.66 -0.56 -12.60
CA LYS A 46 3.72 -0.07 -13.50
C LYS A 46 3.36 -0.25 -14.97
N ALA A 47 2.67 -1.34 -15.31
CA ALA A 47 2.16 -1.62 -16.65
C ALA A 47 0.92 -0.78 -17.04
N GLY A 48 0.46 0.12 -16.17
CA GLY A 48 -0.71 0.96 -16.42
C GLY A 48 -2.06 0.26 -16.19
N LYS A 49 -2.06 -1.00 -15.75
CA LYS A 49 -3.26 -1.80 -15.47
C LYS A 49 -3.78 -1.53 -14.06
N ALA A 50 -4.14 -0.27 -13.80
CA ALA A 50 -4.51 0.19 -12.46
C ALA A 50 -5.70 -0.58 -11.86
N GLN A 51 -6.72 -0.86 -12.66
CA GLN A 51 -7.92 -1.58 -12.20
C GLN A 51 -7.60 -3.02 -11.76
N GLU A 52 -6.74 -3.73 -12.50
CA GLU A 52 -6.28 -5.08 -12.12
C GLU A 52 -5.37 -5.02 -10.88
N ALA A 53 -4.51 -4.00 -10.80
CA ALA A 53 -3.61 -3.81 -9.66
C ALA A 53 -4.35 -3.63 -8.33
N VAL A 54 -5.50 -2.94 -8.32
CA VAL A 54 -6.31 -2.70 -7.12
C VAL A 54 -6.64 -4.00 -6.41
N GLY A 55 -7.16 -5.01 -7.11
CA GLY A 55 -7.57 -6.27 -6.48
C GLY A 55 -6.39 -7.02 -5.84
N HIS A 56 -5.20 -6.97 -6.43
CA HIS A 56 -4.01 -7.56 -5.84
C HIS A 56 -3.49 -6.77 -4.63
N LEU A 57 -3.56 -5.45 -4.66
CA LEU A 57 -3.14 -4.60 -3.55
C LEU A 57 -4.11 -4.66 -2.35
N GLU A 58 -5.41 -4.83 -2.61
CA GLU A 58 -6.41 -5.13 -1.58
C GLU A 58 -6.12 -6.48 -0.92
N ALA A 59 -5.89 -7.53 -1.71
CA ALA A 59 -5.51 -8.85 -1.20
C ALA A 59 -4.20 -8.82 -0.39
N TYR A 60 -3.22 -8.00 -0.81
CA TYR A 60 -2.01 -7.77 -0.02
C TYR A 60 -2.33 -7.14 1.34
N SER A 61 -3.16 -6.10 1.36
CA SER A 61 -3.60 -5.42 2.59
C SER A 61 -4.28 -6.40 3.56
N GLU A 62 -5.17 -7.26 3.06
CA GLU A 62 -5.83 -8.30 3.86
C GLU A 62 -4.83 -9.30 4.46
N CYS A 63 -3.81 -9.70 3.68
CA CYS A 63 -2.75 -10.56 4.19
C CYS A 63 -1.94 -9.88 5.30
N VAL A 64 -1.61 -8.59 5.15
CA VAL A 64 -0.93 -7.81 6.19
C VAL A 64 -1.76 -7.76 7.47
N GLU A 65 -3.07 -7.57 7.37
CA GLU A 65 -3.96 -7.61 8.54
C GLU A 65 -4.06 -9.00 9.18
N ALA A 66 -4.09 -10.07 8.39
CA ALA A 66 -4.08 -11.43 8.90
C ALA A 66 -2.78 -11.75 9.65
N ILE A 67 -1.64 -11.34 9.08
CA ILE A 67 -0.32 -11.46 9.72
C ILE A 67 -0.25 -10.63 11.00
N ALA A 68 -0.85 -9.43 11.01
CA ALA A 68 -0.91 -8.60 12.20
C ALA A 68 -1.69 -9.26 13.34
N ARG A 69 -2.85 -9.85 13.02
CA ARG A 69 -3.68 -10.59 13.99
C ARG A 69 -2.99 -11.83 14.55
N SER A 70 -2.07 -12.44 13.79
CA SER A 70 -1.36 -13.63 14.27
C SER A 70 -0.35 -13.31 15.39
N GLY A 71 -0.03 -12.02 15.63
CA GLY A 71 0.91 -11.59 16.68
C GLY A 71 2.37 -12.03 16.47
N LYS A 72 2.70 -12.63 15.32
CA LYS A 72 4.03 -13.21 15.03
C LYS A 72 5.06 -12.17 14.59
N ILE A 73 4.64 -10.93 14.32
CA ILE A 73 5.49 -9.85 13.82
C ILE A 73 5.41 -8.63 14.74
N VAL A 74 6.54 -7.95 14.92
CA VAL A 74 6.65 -6.70 15.68
C VAL A 74 5.73 -5.61 15.10
N THR A 75 5.00 -4.91 15.97
CA THR A 75 4.00 -3.89 15.63
C THR A 75 4.52 -2.80 14.69
N ALA A 76 5.74 -2.29 14.90
CA ALA A 76 6.34 -1.26 14.04
C ALA A 76 6.56 -1.74 12.59
N LYS A 77 6.93 -3.02 12.42
CA LYS A 77 7.11 -3.62 11.09
C LYS A 77 5.77 -3.81 10.38
N ILE A 78 4.73 -4.16 11.12
CA ILE A 78 3.35 -4.23 10.60
C ILE A 78 2.87 -2.84 10.16
N ALA A 79 3.11 -1.79 10.95
CA ALA A 79 2.73 -0.43 10.59
C ALA A 79 3.41 0.03 9.27
N GLY A 80 4.69 -0.30 9.09
CA GLY A 80 5.38 -0.10 7.81
C GLY A 80 4.71 -0.81 6.63
N TYR A 81 4.34 -2.09 6.79
CA TYR A 81 3.63 -2.83 5.73
C TYR A 81 2.23 -2.29 5.43
N ARG A 82 1.47 -1.88 6.46
CA ARG A 82 0.17 -1.22 6.30
C ARG A 82 0.31 0.10 5.55
N CYS A 83 1.31 0.91 5.89
CA CYS A 83 1.61 2.16 5.20
C CYS A 83 1.92 1.93 3.72
N GLN A 84 2.76 0.94 3.41
CA GLN A 84 3.10 0.58 2.03
C GLN A 84 1.87 0.09 1.25
N ALA A 85 1.07 -0.80 1.83
CA ALA A 85 -0.15 -1.33 1.23
C ALA A 85 -1.12 -0.19 0.87
N ALA A 86 -1.43 0.65 1.87
CA ALA A 86 -2.37 1.76 1.73
C ALA A 86 -1.90 2.80 0.72
N THR A 87 -0.58 3.11 0.69
CA THR A 87 0.00 4.05 -0.28
C THR A 87 -0.15 3.55 -1.72
N GLN A 88 0.19 2.29 -1.99
CA GLN A 88 0.08 1.75 -3.35
C GLN A 88 -1.37 1.60 -3.78
N LEU A 89 -2.25 1.21 -2.87
CA LEU A 89 -3.68 1.13 -3.13
C LEU A 89 -4.25 2.52 -3.48
N ALA A 90 -3.93 3.56 -2.71
CA ALA A 90 -4.35 4.93 -2.99
C ALA A 90 -3.90 5.40 -4.38
N ARG A 91 -2.64 5.10 -4.76
CA ARG A 91 -2.10 5.42 -6.09
C ARG A 91 -2.81 4.66 -7.21
N ALA A 92 -3.10 3.37 -7.01
CA ALA A 92 -3.81 2.56 -7.99
C ALA A 92 -5.25 3.07 -8.19
N LEU A 93 -5.95 3.39 -7.10
CA LEU A 93 -7.31 3.90 -7.12
C LEU A 93 -7.39 5.29 -7.76
N LEU A 94 -6.44 6.18 -7.46
CA LEU A 94 -6.33 7.49 -8.12
C LEU A 94 -6.17 7.34 -9.64
N LYS A 95 -5.33 6.40 -10.09
CA LYS A 95 -5.17 6.12 -11.54
C LYS A 95 -6.41 5.51 -12.20
N CYS A 96 -7.36 4.95 -11.44
CA CYS A 96 -8.62 4.47 -12.00
C CYS A 96 -9.59 5.62 -12.33
N GLY A 97 -9.39 6.82 -11.77
CA GLY A 97 -10.16 8.05 -12.07
C GLY A 97 -11.60 8.08 -11.53
N ASN A 98 -12.21 6.93 -11.26
CA ASN A 98 -13.60 6.82 -10.78
C ASN A 98 -13.74 6.30 -9.34
N LYS A 99 -12.64 6.23 -8.59
CA LYS A 99 -12.57 5.68 -7.22
C LYS A 99 -11.98 6.66 -6.21
N GLU A 100 -12.32 7.93 -6.34
CA GLU A 100 -11.72 9.01 -5.52
C GLU A 100 -12.01 8.85 -4.02
N PHE A 101 -13.21 8.39 -3.65
CA PHE A 101 -13.56 8.17 -2.25
C PHE A 101 -12.73 7.04 -1.65
N GLU A 102 -12.58 5.93 -2.37
CA GLU A 102 -11.74 4.82 -1.95
C GLU A 102 -10.26 5.23 -1.94
N ALA A 103 -9.82 6.02 -2.91
CA ALA A 103 -8.45 6.55 -2.99
C ALA A 103 -8.14 7.44 -1.78
N GLU A 104 -9.06 8.35 -1.42
CA GLU A 104 -8.91 9.21 -0.25
C GLU A 104 -8.82 8.37 1.02
N ARG A 105 -9.73 7.41 1.19
CA ARG A 105 -9.75 6.51 2.36
C ARG A 105 -8.45 5.69 2.46
N ALA A 106 -7.92 5.23 1.32
CA ALA A 106 -6.64 4.54 1.29
C ALA A 106 -5.47 5.48 1.65
N ALA A 107 -5.48 6.73 1.18
CA ALA A 107 -4.46 7.72 1.51
C ALA A 107 -4.49 8.11 3.00
N GLU A 108 -5.68 8.25 3.58
CA GLU A 108 -5.85 8.49 5.03
C GLU A 108 -5.28 7.35 5.87
N ARG A 109 -5.60 6.09 5.52
CA ARG A 109 -5.00 4.92 6.18
C ARG A 109 -3.47 4.88 6.06
N ALA A 110 -2.92 5.36 4.93
CA ALA A 110 -1.47 5.43 4.75
C ALA A 110 -0.84 6.42 5.74
N VAL A 111 -1.45 7.58 5.94
CA VAL A 111 -0.99 8.60 6.91
C VAL A 111 -1.04 8.06 8.34
N GLU A 112 -2.17 7.45 8.74
CA GLU A 112 -2.31 6.83 10.07
C GLU A 112 -1.24 5.76 10.32
N ALA A 113 -1.01 4.89 9.33
CA ALA A 113 0.00 3.85 9.41
C ALA A 113 1.44 4.40 9.42
N ALA A 114 1.71 5.50 8.72
CA ALA A 114 3.00 6.18 8.73
C ALA A 114 3.33 6.74 10.12
N HIS A 115 2.35 7.39 10.77
CA HIS A 115 2.50 7.85 12.16
C HIS A 115 2.74 6.68 13.12
N ALA A 116 1.95 5.60 13.00
CA ALA A 116 2.12 4.41 13.83
C ALA A 116 3.48 3.70 13.60
N ALA A 117 4.05 3.84 12.40
CA ALA A 117 5.37 3.33 12.07
C ALA A 117 6.52 4.24 12.55
N GLY A 118 6.21 5.41 13.13
CA GLY A 118 7.22 6.39 13.53
C GLY A 118 7.94 7.03 12.34
N GLN A 119 7.27 7.15 11.19
CA GLN A 119 7.85 7.83 10.03
C GLN A 119 8.10 9.30 10.32
N THR A 120 9.10 9.88 9.65
CA THR A 120 9.46 11.28 9.85
C THR A 120 8.36 12.22 9.34
N PRO A 121 8.27 13.46 9.85
CA PRO A 121 7.34 14.46 9.33
C PRO A 121 7.44 14.66 7.81
N PHE A 122 8.65 14.56 7.25
CA PHE A 122 8.87 14.60 5.80
C PHE A 122 8.22 13.43 5.05
N GLN A 123 8.37 12.20 5.58
CA GLN A 123 7.77 11.01 5.00
C GLN A 123 6.23 11.06 5.06
N VAL A 124 5.67 11.53 6.18
CA VAL A 124 4.23 11.78 6.32
C VAL A 124 3.77 12.88 5.35
N GLY A 125 4.56 13.95 5.17
CA GLY A 125 4.29 15.03 4.22
C GLY A 125 4.04 14.53 2.80
N ASN A 126 4.86 13.58 2.31
CA ASN A 126 4.67 12.97 0.98
C ASN A 126 3.31 12.24 0.84
N LEU A 127 2.77 11.69 1.94
CA LEU A 127 1.46 11.02 1.94
C LEU A 127 0.32 12.03 2.03
N LEU A 128 0.52 13.13 2.76
CA LEU A 128 -0.42 14.26 2.79
C LEU A 128 -0.54 14.92 1.42
N GLU A 129 0.55 15.05 0.68
CA GLU A 129 0.53 15.53 -0.73
C GLU A 129 -0.29 14.60 -1.63
N LEU A 130 -0.11 13.27 -1.51
CA LEU A 130 -0.92 12.31 -2.26
C LEU A 130 -2.41 12.45 -1.93
N ARG A 131 -2.76 12.60 -0.64
CA ARG A 131 -4.15 12.83 -0.22
C ARG A 131 -4.70 14.16 -0.74
N ALA A 132 -3.89 15.21 -0.74
CA ALA A 132 -4.27 16.52 -1.28
C ALA A 132 -4.51 16.46 -2.79
N GLN A 133 -3.72 15.67 -3.53
CA GLN A 133 -3.92 15.45 -4.97
C GLN A 133 -5.28 14.81 -5.24
N ILE A 134 -5.66 13.80 -4.47
CA ILE A 134 -6.96 13.11 -4.59
C ILE A 134 -8.12 14.08 -4.30
N LEU A 135 -7.94 14.96 -3.31
CA LEU A 135 -8.99 15.89 -2.87
C LEU A 135 -9.07 17.19 -3.68
N ARG A 136 -8.15 17.44 -4.61
CA ARG A 136 -7.94 18.76 -5.23
C ARG A 136 -9.21 19.34 -5.87
N GLU A 137 -9.98 18.51 -6.56
CA GLU A 137 -11.16 18.96 -7.29
C GLU A 137 -12.42 19.01 -6.41
N LYS A 138 -12.59 18.04 -5.50
CA LYS A 138 -13.79 17.92 -4.66
C LYS A 138 -13.75 18.74 -3.37
N SER A 139 -12.56 19.04 -2.85
CA SER A 139 -12.40 19.75 -1.58
C SER A 139 -11.09 20.55 -1.56
N PRO A 140 -10.99 21.62 -2.36
CA PRO A 140 -9.77 22.41 -2.49
C PRO A 140 -9.30 23.01 -1.15
N ALA A 141 -10.23 23.36 -0.25
CA ALA A 141 -9.90 23.84 1.09
C ALA A 141 -9.19 22.77 1.94
N LYS A 142 -9.67 21.51 1.89
CA LYS A 142 -9.04 20.38 2.58
C LYS A 142 -7.68 20.07 1.97
N ALA A 143 -7.58 20.04 0.64
CA ALA A 143 -6.32 19.84 -0.07
C ALA A 143 -5.29 20.92 0.32
N ALA A 144 -5.69 22.19 0.38
CA ALA A 144 -4.81 23.28 0.81
C ALA A 144 -4.35 23.15 2.28
N ALA A 145 -5.21 22.68 3.18
CA ALA A 145 -4.84 22.42 4.57
C ALA A 145 -3.77 21.31 4.67
N LEU A 146 -3.97 20.21 3.95
CA LEU A 146 -3.02 19.09 3.90
C LEU A 146 -1.66 19.51 3.31
N LEU A 147 -1.64 20.35 2.27
CA LEU A 147 -0.40 20.87 1.69
C LEU A 147 0.38 21.79 2.65
N LYS A 148 -0.32 22.57 3.47
CA LYS A 148 0.33 23.38 4.53
C LYS A 148 1.00 22.49 5.58
N GLU A 149 0.33 21.42 5.97
CA GLU A 149 0.87 20.45 6.92
C GLU A 149 2.08 19.70 6.32
N ALA A 150 1.99 19.27 5.06
CA ALA A 150 3.10 18.65 4.34
C ALA A 150 4.33 19.58 4.29
N ALA A 151 4.14 20.86 3.97
CA ALA A 151 5.20 21.85 3.93
C ALA A 151 5.87 22.07 5.30
N ALA A 152 5.10 22.02 6.40
CA ALA A 152 5.65 22.09 7.74
C ALA A 152 6.58 20.91 8.04
N GLY A 153 6.24 19.71 7.57
CA GLY A 153 7.10 18.53 7.67
C GLY A 153 8.43 18.66 6.91
N VAL A 154 8.45 19.35 5.78
CA VAL A 154 9.68 19.66 5.03
C VAL A 154 10.59 20.59 5.82
N LEU A 155 10.03 21.65 6.40
CA LEU A 155 10.79 22.63 7.20
C LEU A 155 11.41 22.01 8.45
N GLN A 156 10.70 21.08 9.10
CA GLN A 156 11.21 20.36 10.28
C GLN A 156 12.36 19.39 9.97
N ASN A 157 12.50 18.94 8.71
CA ASN A 157 13.58 18.05 8.29
C ASN A 157 14.81 18.81 7.76
N ALA A 158 14.71 20.13 7.59
CA ALA A 158 15.77 20.98 7.05
C ALA A 158 16.57 21.75 8.12
N GLY A 159 16.19 21.63 9.40
CA GLY A 159 16.90 22.18 10.56
C GLY A 159 17.56 21.08 11.37
#